data_AF-A0A383W580-F1
#
_entry.id   AF-A0A383W580-F1
#
_cell.length_a   1.000
_cell.length_b   1.000
_cell.length_c   1.000
_cell.angle_alpha   90.00
_cell.angle_beta   90.00
_cell.angle_gamma   90.00
#
_symmetry.space_group_name_H-M   'P 1'
#
loop_
_entity.id
_entity.type
_entity.pdbx_description
1 polymer ?
#
loop_
_entity_poly.entity_id
_entity_poly.type
_entity_poly.pdbx_seq_one_letter_code
_entity_poly.pdbx_strand_id
1 'polypeptide(L)'
;MQGAACCSSSSRRVRPRARPSAAAAGVRNVGMLLVWLQQQPVQLRFDLLQQQQQQQQQQQQQQQQQQQQQTRRPAATPAPPVTAHVWTRACEFLIILSSELVQASKEPQPGCSVPALAAAMLQQLEQSGSNDRAAAAAAAAAAAAAATATAAAAAAAVQVPGAWCPYTAVIHATWARLCVVDVGFRTAGALIPVPLQLASLQGTTQLLQQLQRCGDLLPSVTPATSAAGSNSSNSSSSSSSSSSSSPFASFFNAQVAATTFVRGIADLLLQQQQQQQQLPADIAGQAGQLLTDQTVQACLLQPLVAYVTVMHQHHETQQQQQQRQQQQRRQRQKKAGALLQLLPIPAFHQAMLLPGGQAYLDASAAALQQGGSSSSEHGFNISWPHITNAVGVLAASLQERCGHCYQEERPADSAVILSADAVRLVLELQLLAVDALQQQQQQQQQQQQQQQQQQQQQQQGINFIFNTNTLLTTQIWLAMRCDDGGCLPPEVLQQAGLQLLQALAAPLLLRKLSKSWRAVDKEALAEHFGGAQQLYALRAPAEGAPGTFGGLPAARRATYPPWKLHTRRRT
;
A
#
# COMPACT_ATOMS: atom_id res chain seq x y z
N MET A 1 -41.42 -65.04 19.01
CA MET A 1 -40.52 -65.01 20.18
C MET A 1 -39.32 -64.13 19.79
N GLN A 2 -39.35 -62.85 20.17
CA GLN A 2 -38.56 -62.27 21.28
C GLN A 2 -37.05 -62.53 21.11
N GLY A 3 -36.14 -61.56 21.05
CA GLY A 3 -36.16 -60.11 21.13
C GLY A 3 -34.70 -59.64 21.13
N ALA A 4 -34.37 -58.52 20.48
CA ALA A 4 -33.04 -57.92 20.53
C ALA A 4 -33.18 -56.42 20.78
N ALA A 5 -32.56 -55.98 21.88
CA ALA A 5 -32.70 -54.68 22.51
C ALA A 5 -32.04 -53.56 21.69
N CYS A 6 -32.77 -52.46 21.55
CA CYS A 6 -32.35 -51.23 20.91
C CYS A 6 -31.78 -50.28 21.99
N CYS A 7 -30.48 -50.00 21.96
CA CYS A 7 -29.85 -48.98 22.82
C CYS A 7 -30.10 -47.57 22.24
N SER A 8 -31.07 -46.86 22.82
CA SER A 8 -31.29 -45.43 22.56
C SER A 8 -30.31 -44.57 23.36
N SER A 9 -29.28 -44.04 22.70
CA SER A 9 -28.42 -43.00 23.26
C SER A 9 -29.07 -41.62 23.05
N SER A 10 -29.73 -41.11 24.10
CA SER A 10 -30.28 -39.75 24.15
C SER A 10 -29.15 -38.71 24.21
N SER A 11 -28.77 -38.17 23.05
CA SER A 11 -27.97 -36.94 22.98
C SER A 11 -28.81 -35.75 23.42
N ARG A 12 -28.60 -35.27 24.65
CA ARG A 12 -29.07 -33.97 25.12
C ARG A 12 -28.45 -32.87 24.25
N ARG A 13 -29.24 -32.27 23.36
CA ARG A 13 -28.93 -30.98 22.73
C ARG A 13 -28.86 -29.90 23.81
N VAL A 14 -27.66 -29.59 24.28
CA VAL A 14 -27.37 -28.35 25.00
C VAL A 14 -27.50 -27.21 24.00
N ARG A 15 -28.57 -26.42 24.09
CA ARG A 15 -28.71 -25.17 23.33
C ARG A 15 -27.58 -24.23 23.77
N PRO A 16 -26.70 -23.75 22.86
CA PRO A 16 -25.73 -22.74 23.24
C PRO A 16 -26.50 -21.49 23.68
N ARG A 17 -26.25 -21.04 24.91
CA ARG A 17 -26.71 -19.73 25.39
C ARG A 17 -26.10 -18.68 24.46
N ALA A 18 -26.94 -18.04 23.65
CA ALA A 18 -26.57 -16.88 22.86
C ALA A 18 -26.04 -15.80 23.82
N ARG A 19 -24.72 -15.61 23.83
CA ARG A 19 -24.12 -14.41 24.43
C ARG A 19 -24.68 -13.23 23.64
N PRO A 20 -25.20 -12.17 24.29
CA PRO A 20 -25.56 -10.95 23.58
C PRO A 20 -24.33 -10.46 22.84
N SER A 21 -24.38 -10.52 21.51
CA SER A 21 -23.27 -10.17 20.65
C SER A 21 -22.98 -8.68 20.80
N ALA A 22 -21.70 -8.32 20.94
CA ALA A 22 -21.23 -6.94 20.96
C ALA A 22 -21.71 -6.13 19.72
N ALA A 23 -22.09 -6.81 18.63
CA ALA A 23 -22.62 -6.19 17.42
C ALA A 23 -23.98 -5.50 17.63
N ALA A 24 -24.84 -5.99 18.53
CA ALA A 24 -26.14 -5.37 18.81
C ALA A 24 -26.00 -3.99 19.50
N ALA A 25 -24.93 -3.79 20.28
CA ALA A 25 -24.58 -2.49 20.84
C ALA A 25 -24.00 -1.54 19.79
N GLY A 26 -23.22 -2.06 18.83
CA GLY A 26 -22.67 -1.31 17.70
C GLY A 26 -23.76 -0.69 16.81
N VAL A 27 -24.80 -1.44 16.45
CA VAL A 27 -25.87 -0.95 15.56
C VAL A 27 -26.66 0.23 16.16
N ARG A 28 -26.93 0.22 17.47
CA ARG A 28 -27.57 1.35 18.15
C ARG A 28 -26.67 2.58 18.21
N ASN A 29 -25.37 2.39 18.42
CA ASN A 29 -24.40 3.48 18.44
C ASN A 29 -24.23 4.12 17.06
N VAL A 30 -24.22 3.33 15.99
CA VAL A 30 -24.13 3.84 14.61
C VAL A 30 -25.38 4.63 14.21
N GLY A 31 -26.58 4.14 14.57
CA GLY A 31 -27.83 4.87 14.34
C GLY A 31 -27.89 6.20 15.10
N MET A 32 -27.47 6.22 16.37
CA MET A 32 -27.35 7.47 17.13
C MET A 32 -26.26 8.37 16.56
N LEU A 33 -25.14 7.82 16.10
CA LEU A 33 -24.08 8.59 15.46
C LEU A 33 -24.57 9.22 14.15
N LEU A 34 -25.31 8.51 13.31
CA LEU A 34 -25.89 9.05 12.07
C LEU A 34 -26.91 10.17 12.35
N VAL A 35 -27.78 10.00 13.35
CA VAL A 35 -28.71 11.05 13.78
C VAL A 35 -27.96 12.25 14.37
N TRP A 36 -26.91 12.01 15.16
CA TRP A 36 -26.04 13.04 15.72
C TRP A 36 -25.30 13.82 14.62
N LEU A 37 -24.78 13.10 13.62
CA LEU A 37 -24.04 13.64 12.48
C LEU A 37 -24.92 14.45 11.51
N GLN A 38 -26.19 14.06 11.32
CA GLN A 38 -27.15 14.80 10.49
C GLN A 38 -27.61 16.12 11.14
N GLN A 39 -27.69 16.20 12.47
CA GLN A 39 -28.23 17.39 13.16
C GLN A 39 -27.16 18.45 13.50
N GLN A 40 -25.88 18.09 13.57
CA GLN A 40 -24.84 18.96 14.12
C GLN A 40 -24.10 19.94 13.18
N PRO A 41 -24.11 19.89 11.83
CA PRO A 41 -23.18 20.72 11.05
C PRO A 41 -23.48 22.22 11.15
N VAL A 42 -24.73 22.61 11.39
CA VAL A 42 -25.12 24.02 11.58
C VAL A 42 -24.82 24.48 13.02
N GLN A 43 -25.09 23.62 14.00
CA GLN A 43 -24.93 23.95 15.42
C GLN A 43 -23.45 23.97 15.82
N LEU A 44 -22.64 22.98 15.39
CA LEU A 44 -21.18 23.02 15.54
C LEU A 44 -20.55 24.20 14.82
N ARG A 45 -21.07 24.61 13.66
CA ARG A 45 -20.56 25.79 12.94
C ARG A 45 -20.88 27.06 13.70
N PHE A 46 -22.07 27.16 14.30
CA PHE A 46 -22.46 28.29 15.14
C PHE A 46 -21.65 28.32 16.44
N ASP A 47 -21.49 27.18 17.11
CA ASP A 47 -20.72 27.05 18.34
C ASP A 47 -19.23 27.29 18.10
N LEU A 48 -18.65 26.83 16.96
CA LEU A 48 -17.26 27.14 16.58
C LEU A 48 -17.08 28.61 16.22
N LEU A 49 -18.03 29.23 15.52
CA LEU A 49 -17.99 30.68 15.25
C LEU A 49 -18.11 31.49 16.53
N GLN A 50 -19.00 31.07 17.44
CA GLN A 50 -19.18 31.69 18.74
C GLN A 50 -17.94 31.51 19.62
N GLN A 51 -17.33 30.32 19.60
CA GLN A 51 -16.08 30.03 20.29
C GLN A 51 -14.90 30.82 19.71
N GLN A 52 -14.83 30.95 18.38
CA GLN A 52 -13.83 31.79 17.71
C GLN A 52 -14.00 33.26 18.07
N GLN A 53 -15.24 33.75 18.11
CA GLN A 53 -15.56 35.12 18.51
C GLN A 53 -15.23 35.37 19.99
N GLN A 54 -15.52 34.41 20.87
CA GLN A 54 -15.12 34.47 22.28
C GLN A 54 -13.59 34.44 22.44
N GLN A 55 -12.88 33.63 21.65
CA GLN A 55 -11.41 33.63 21.64
C GLN A 55 -10.85 34.96 21.16
N GLN A 56 -11.44 35.59 20.15
CA GLN A 56 -11.03 36.92 19.68
C GLN A 56 -11.22 38.00 20.76
N GLN A 57 -12.36 37.96 21.49
CA GLN A 57 -12.60 38.87 22.61
C GLN A 57 -11.63 38.62 23.77
N GLN A 58 -11.34 37.36 24.10
CA GLN A 58 -10.34 37.04 25.12
C GLN A 58 -8.92 37.44 24.70
N GLN A 59 -8.55 37.31 23.42
CA GLN A 59 -7.27 37.80 22.92
C GLN A 59 -7.16 39.32 23.01
N GLN A 60 -8.23 40.07 22.69
CA GLN A 60 -8.22 41.52 22.86
C GLN A 60 -8.08 41.92 24.34
N GLN A 61 -8.78 41.25 25.25
CA GLN A 61 -8.63 41.50 26.69
C GLN A 61 -7.23 41.12 27.19
N GLN A 62 -6.66 40.00 26.72
CA GLN A 62 -5.30 39.62 27.07
C GLN A 62 -4.26 40.58 26.49
N GLN A 63 -4.43 41.11 25.28
CA GLN A 63 -3.53 42.13 24.74
C GLN A 63 -3.59 43.42 25.57
N GLN A 64 -4.77 43.85 26.02
CA GLN A 64 -4.89 45.00 26.93
C GLN A 64 -4.22 44.74 28.29
N GLN A 65 -4.35 43.53 28.84
CA GLN A 65 -3.66 43.17 30.09
C GLN A 65 -2.14 42.97 29.91
N GLN A 66 -1.70 42.46 28.77
CA GLN A 66 -0.28 42.28 28.47
C GLN A 66 0.43 43.61 28.21
N GLN A 67 -0.23 44.61 27.62
CA GLN A 67 0.32 45.97 27.54
C GLN A 67 0.55 46.57 28.93
N GLN A 68 -0.25 46.18 29.95
CA GLN A 68 -0.03 46.62 31.33
C GLN A 68 1.03 45.78 32.08
N GLN A 69 1.37 44.57 31.61
CA GLN A 69 2.32 43.67 32.28
C GLN A 69 3.67 43.51 31.56
N GLN A 70 3.85 44.14 30.40
CA GLN A 70 5.07 44.04 29.58
C GLN A 70 6.35 44.64 30.21
N THR A 71 6.30 45.15 31.45
CA THR A 71 7.55 45.54 32.13
C THR A 71 8.30 44.38 32.78
N ARG A 72 7.70 43.20 33.03
CA ARG A 72 8.46 42.09 33.67
C ARG A 72 7.72 40.76 33.66
N ARG A 73 7.81 39.96 32.58
CA ARG A 73 7.78 38.49 32.73
C ARG A 73 8.30 37.75 31.50
N PRO A 74 9.00 36.61 31.67
CA PRO A 74 9.47 35.80 30.57
C PRO A 74 8.31 35.08 29.88
N ALA A 75 8.49 34.84 28.58
CA ALA A 75 7.51 34.28 27.66
C ALA A 75 6.90 32.96 28.18
N ALA A 76 5.62 33.00 28.53
CA ALA A 76 4.83 31.81 28.78
C ALA A 76 4.54 31.12 27.43
N THR A 77 4.83 29.83 27.37
CA THR A 77 4.57 28.96 26.22
C THR A 77 3.07 28.98 25.90
N PRO A 78 2.65 29.28 24.66
CA PRO A 78 1.24 29.30 24.30
C PRO A 78 0.63 27.90 24.50
N ALA A 79 -0.52 27.84 25.17
CA ALA A 79 -1.27 26.60 25.34
C ALA A 79 -1.58 26.00 23.95
N PRO A 80 -1.47 24.67 23.78
CA PRO A 80 -1.77 24.03 22.51
C PRO A 80 -3.23 24.35 22.11
N PRO A 81 -3.48 24.63 20.82
CA PRO A 81 -4.79 25.08 20.39
C PRO A 81 -5.82 23.95 20.58
N VAL A 82 -6.93 24.27 21.25
CA VAL A 82 -8.07 23.36 21.52
C VAL A 82 -8.54 22.62 20.25
N THR A 83 -8.39 23.24 19.08
CA THR A 83 -8.72 22.67 17.77
C THR A 83 -7.95 21.39 17.45
N ALA A 84 -6.68 21.27 17.84
CA ALA A 84 -5.88 20.07 17.59
C ALA A 84 -6.42 18.85 18.35
N HIS A 85 -6.84 19.04 19.60
CA HIS A 85 -7.39 17.95 20.41
C HIS A 85 -8.75 17.47 19.89
N VAL A 86 -9.63 18.39 19.49
CA VAL A 86 -10.93 18.04 18.88
C VAL A 86 -10.71 17.28 17.58
N TRP A 87 -9.77 17.73 16.75
CA TRP A 87 -9.40 17.04 15.51
C TRP A 87 -8.89 15.61 15.77
N THR A 88 -7.95 15.44 16.70
CA THR A 88 -7.43 14.11 17.06
C THR A 88 -8.55 13.17 17.52
N ARG A 89 -9.49 13.65 18.37
CA ARG A 89 -10.65 12.84 18.77
C ARG A 89 -11.56 12.48 17.61
N ALA A 90 -11.82 13.41 16.68
CA ALA A 90 -12.61 13.11 15.49
C ALA A 90 -11.92 12.03 14.61
N CYS A 91 -10.59 12.07 14.50
CA CYS A 91 -9.82 11.06 13.77
C CYS A 91 -9.90 9.68 14.44
N GLU A 92 -9.83 9.61 15.78
CA GLU A 92 -10.03 8.37 16.53
C GLU A 92 -11.42 7.76 16.26
N PHE A 93 -12.47 8.57 16.25
CA PHE A 93 -13.81 8.09 15.91
C PHE A 93 -13.90 7.59 14.46
N LEU A 94 -13.30 8.30 13.50
CA LEU A 94 -13.24 7.85 12.11
C LEU A 94 -12.50 6.52 11.97
N ILE A 95 -11.41 6.31 12.72
CA ILE A 95 -10.68 5.04 12.75
C ILE A 95 -11.60 3.92 13.22
N ILE A 96 -12.27 4.10 14.37
CA ILE A 96 -13.19 3.09 14.92
C ILE A 96 -14.31 2.78 13.93
N LEU A 97 -14.92 3.80 13.34
CA LEU A 97 -16.00 3.60 12.36
C LEU A 97 -15.50 2.88 11.11
N SER A 98 -14.32 3.23 10.61
CA SER A 98 -13.72 2.56 9.45
C SER A 98 -13.41 1.09 9.73
N SER A 99 -12.94 0.75 10.94
CA SER A 99 -12.68 -0.65 11.30
C SER A 99 -13.98 -1.45 11.41
N GLU A 100 -15.01 -0.88 12.03
CA GLU A 100 -16.33 -1.51 12.12
C GLU A 100 -16.96 -1.69 10.74
N LEU A 101 -16.78 -0.71 9.84
CA LEU A 101 -17.27 -0.78 8.46
C LEU A 101 -16.58 -1.90 7.66
N VAL A 102 -15.26 -2.03 7.78
CA VAL A 102 -14.47 -3.11 7.16
C VAL A 102 -14.82 -4.48 7.75
N GLN A 103 -15.10 -4.54 9.05
CA GLN A 103 -15.53 -5.79 9.69
C GLN A 103 -16.93 -6.19 9.21
N ALA A 104 -17.86 -5.23 9.19
CA ALA A 104 -19.22 -5.46 8.70
C ALA A 104 -19.25 -5.86 7.22
N SER A 105 -18.31 -5.36 6.39
CA SER A 105 -18.22 -5.78 4.99
C SER A 105 -17.75 -7.23 4.82
N LYS A 106 -16.97 -7.76 5.78
CA LYS A 106 -16.53 -9.17 5.79
C LYS A 106 -17.59 -10.11 6.34
N GLU A 107 -18.36 -9.64 7.31
CA GLU A 107 -19.40 -10.41 8.00
C GLU A 107 -20.74 -9.66 7.94
N PRO A 108 -21.49 -9.77 6.83
CA PRO A 108 -22.76 -9.06 6.66
C PRO A 108 -23.74 -9.43 7.76
N GLN A 109 -24.08 -8.46 8.61
CA GLN A 109 -25.05 -8.67 9.70
C GLN A 109 -26.48 -8.44 9.18
N PRO A 110 -27.45 -9.31 9.53
CA PRO A 110 -28.83 -9.10 9.14
C PRO A 110 -29.38 -7.80 9.75
N GLY A 111 -29.90 -6.91 8.89
CA GLY A 111 -30.46 -5.62 9.30
C GLY A 111 -29.49 -4.43 9.26
N CYS A 112 -28.20 -4.64 8.97
CA CYS A 112 -27.24 -3.55 8.75
C CYS A 112 -26.80 -3.54 7.28
N SER A 113 -27.28 -2.56 6.51
CA SER A 113 -26.79 -2.33 5.15
C SER A 113 -25.45 -1.60 5.21
N VAL A 114 -24.35 -2.36 5.15
CA VAL A 114 -22.97 -1.81 5.02
C VAL A 114 -22.88 -0.80 3.89
N PRO A 115 -23.47 -1.04 2.70
CA PRO A 115 -23.48 -0.06 1.63
C PRO A 115 -24.15 1.28 2.02
N ALA A 116 -25.30 1.22 2.70
CA ALA A 116 -26.02 2.43 3.12
C ALA A 116 -25.23 3.20 4.19
N LEU A 117 -24.59 2.49 5.12
CA LEU A 117 -23.73 3.12 6.13
C LEU A 117 -22.52 3.80 5.47
N ALA A 118 -21.83 3.13 4.56
CA ALA A 118 -20.69 3.71 3.83
C ALA A 118 -21.11 4.95 3.03
N ALA A 119 -22.26 4.90 2.33
CA ALA A 119 -22.80 6.04 1.60
C ALA A 119 -23.14 7.21 2.52
N ALA A 120 -23.76 6.96 3.67
CA ALA A 120 -24.08 8.00 4.64
C ALA A 120 -22.83 8.63 5.27
N MET A 121 -21.80 7.83 5.56
CA MET A 121 -20.50 8.34 6.02
C MET A 121 -19.84 9.22 4.96
N LEU A 122 -19.84 8.80 3.69
CA LEU A 122 -19.30 9.60 2.59
C LEU A 122 -20.05 10.92 2.41
N GLN A 123 -21.38 10.88 2.43
CA GLN A 123 -22.22 12.07 2.34
C GLN A 123 -21.94 13.04 3.50
N GLN A 124 -21.74 12.52 4.71
CA GLN A 124 -21.42 13.35 5.87
C GLN A 124 -20.00 13.93 5.79
N LEU A 125 -19.02 13.18 5.28
CA LEU A 125 -17.68 13.70 5.02
C LEU A 125 -17.71 14.84 3.98
N GLU A 126 -18.54 14.73 2.95
CA GLU A 126 -18.75 15.80 1.97
C GLU A 126 -19.47 17.01 2.59
N GLN A 127 -20.61 16.81 3.26
CA GLN A 127 -21.43 17.88 3.84
C GLN A 127 -20.71 18.67 4.95
N SER A 128 -19.80 18.03 5.68
CA SER A 128 -18.97 18.71 6.68
C SER A 128 -17.92 19.65 6.07
N GLY A 129 -17.77 19.64 4.74
CA GLY A 129 -16.66 20.29 4.04
C GLY A 129 -15.32 19.69 4.47
N SER A 130 -15.33 18.47 5.02
CA SER A 130 -14.11 17.84 5.53
C SER A 130 -13.12 17.54 4.40
N ASN A 131 -13.58 17.43 3.16
CA ASN A 131 -12.69 17.18 2.03
C ASN A 131 -11.69 18.34 1.85
N ASP A 132 -12.21 19.55 1.67
CA ASP A 132 -11.40 20.76 1.49
C ASP A 132 -10.69 21.15 2.79
N ARG A 133 -11.40 21.07 3.93
CA ARG A 133 -10.85 21.45 5.23
C ARG A 133 -9.79 20.49 5.72
N ALA A 134 -9.91 19.18 5.48
CA ALA A 134 -8.88 18.23 5.87
C ALA A 134 -7.63 18.37 5.02
N ALA A 135 -7.76 18.65 3.71
CA ALA A 135 -6.60 18.97 2.89
C ALA A 135 -5.90 20.24 3.39
N ALA A 136 -6.66 21.30 3.67
CA ALA A 136 -6.13 22.54 4.23
C ALA A 136 -5.53 22.36 5.65
N ALA A 137 -6.20 21.61 6.51
CA ALA A 137 -5.73 21.32 7.87
C ALA A 137 -4.50 20.41 7.87
N ALA A 138 -4.44 19.41 6.99
CA ALA A 138 -3.27 18.58 6.79
C ALA A 138 -2.09 19.43 6.29
N ALA A 139 -2.31 20.31 5.32
CA ALA A 139 -1.29 21.24 4.83
C ALA A 139 -0.82 22.21 5.93
N ALA A 140 -1.74 22.75 6.74
CA ALA A 140 -1.41 23.64 7.85
C ALA A 140 -0.67 22.90 8.98
N ALA A 141 -1.07 21.68 9.32
CA ALA A 141 -0.41 20.84 10.31
C ALA A 141 0.99 20.43 9.83
N ALA A 142 1.13 20.07 8.55
CA ALA A 142 2.39 19.80 7.90
C ALA A 142 3.33 21.02 7.95
N ALA A 143 2.83 22.20 7.59
CA ALA A 143 3.60 23.44 7.65
C ALA A 143 4.00 23.83 9.09
N ALA A 144 3.08 23.73 10.04
CA ALA A 144 3.34 23.99 11.45
C ALA A 144 4.40 23.03 11.99
N ALA A 145 4.33 21.77 11.60
CA ALA A 145 5.23 20.76 12.11
C ALA A 145 6.60 20.77 11.38
N ALA A 146 6.67 21.26 10.14
CA ALA A 146 7.93 21.62 9.49
C ALA A 146 8.61 22.79 10.23
N ALA A 147 7.83 23.78 10.67
CA ALA A 147 8.33 24.89 11.48
C ALA A 147 8.82 24.42 12.87
N THR A 148 8.13 23.47 13.51
CA THR A 148 8.62 22.90 14.78
C THR A 148 9.82 21.99 14.58
N ALA A 149 9.89 21.22 13.48
CA ALA A 149 11.05 20.37 13.16
C ALA A 149 12.31 21.21 12.90
N THR A 150 12.19 22.30 12.14
CA THR A 150 13.30 23.24 11.91
C THR A 150 13.73 23.95 13.21
N ALA A 151 12.78 24.37 14.04
CA ALA A 151 13.07 24.94 15.35
C ALA A 151 13.72 23.93 16.31
N ALA A 152 13.27 22.67 16.32
CA ALA A 152 13.82 21.59 17.13
C ALA A 152 15.23 21.18 16.65
N ALA A 153 15.46 21.14 15.34
CA ALA A 153 16.78 20.92 14.77
C ALA A 153 17.77 22.02 15.17
N ALA A 154 17.32 23.28 15.23
CA ALA A 154 18.11 24.40 15.74
C ALA A 154 18.36 24.32 17.25
N ALA A 155 17.46 23.70 18.03
CA ALA A 155 17.54 23.62 19.48
C ALA A 155 18.38 22.44 20.02
N ALA A 156 18.94 21.61 19.15
CA ALA A 156 20.01 20.60 19.35
C ALA A 156 20.03 19.64 20.56
N ALA A 157 19.18 19.74 21.60
CA ALA A 157 19.44 19.00 22.86
C ALA A 157 18.23 18.47 23.63
N VAL A 158 16.98 18.76 23.25
CA VAL A 158 15.82 18.26 24.01
C VAL A 158 14.77 17.68 23.07
N GLN A 159 14.87 16.38 22.81
CA GLN A 159 13.75 15.62 22.24
C GLN A 159 12.64 15.54 23.29
N VAL A 160 11.60 16.37 23.15
CA VAL A 160 10.40 16.25 23.96
C VAL A 160 9.54 15.10 23.41
N PRO A 161 9.36 14.00 24.14
CA PRO A 161 8.48 12.91 23.72
C PRO A 161 7.05 13.44 23.59
N GLY A 162 6.50 13.46 22.37
CA GLY A 162 5.13 13.91 22.10
C GLY A 162 4.98 14.99 21.01
N ALA A 163 6.07 15.59 20.53
CA ALA A 163 6.02 16.59 19.44
C ALA A 163 5.46 16.05 18.10
N TRP A 164 5.35 14.73 17.95
CA TRP A 164 4.86 14.04 16.74
C TRP A 164 3.34 13.91 16.64
N CYS A 165 2.60 14.26 17.70
CA CYS A 165 1.14 14.11 17.78
C CYS A 165 0.36 14.64 16.55
N PRO A 166 0.66 15.83 15.98
CA PRO A 166 -0.13 16.35 14.86
C PRO A 166 0.08 15.56 13.55
N TYR A 167 1.30 15.11 13.25
CA TYR A 167 1.56 14.28 12.06
C TYR A 167 0.81 12.96 12.13
N THR A 168 0.93 12.29 13.27
CA THR A 168 0.27 11.00 13.51
C THR A 168 -1.24 11.14 13.36
N ALA A 169 -1.85 12.22 13.89
CA ALA A 169 -3.27 12.48 13.73
C ALA A 169 -3.68 12.68 12.25
N VAL A 170 -2.93 13.46 11.46
CA VAL A 170 -3.21 13.67 10.03
C VAL A 170 -3.10 12.37 9.23
N ILE A 171 -2.07 11.58 9.50
CA ILE A 171 -1.83 10.29 8.86
C ILE A 171 -2.98 9.32 9.17
N HIS A 172 -3.40 9.24 10.44
CA HIS A 172 -4.52 8.40 10.86
C HIS A 172 -5.85 8.85 10.27
N ALA A 173 -6.10 10.16 10.19
CA ALA A 173 -7.28 10.72 9.52
C ALA A 173 -7.33 10.32 8.05
N THR A 174 -6.18 10.44 7.38
CA THR A 174 -6.02 10.09 5.97
C THR A 174 -6.28 8.60 5.75
N TRP A 175 -5.69 7.74 6.58
CA TRP A 175 -5.93 6.29 6.58
C TRP A 175 -7.43 5.96 6.76
N ALA A 176 -8.07 6.52 7.79
CA ALA A 176 -9.48 6.23 8.09
C ALA A 176 -10.40 6.67 6.94
N ARG A 177 -10.12 7.83 6.35
CA ARG A 177 -10.90 8.32 5.20
C ARG A 177 -10.69 7.45 3.96
N LEU A 178 -9.46 7.02 3.66
CA LEU A 178 -9.20 6.07 2.58
C LEU A 178 -9.97 4.76 2.76
N CYS A 179 -10.07 4.25 3.99
CA CYS A 179 -10.87 3.06 4.29
C CYS A 179 -12.38 3.27 4.05
N VAL A 180 -12.94 4.41 4.49
CA VAL A 180 -14.37 4.72 4.26
C VAL A 180 -14.67 4.85 2.78
N VAL A 181 -13.80 5.55 2.04
CA VAL A 181 -13.94 5.71 0.59
C VAL A 181 -13.81 4.35 -0.11
N ASP A 182 -12.82 3.53 0.22
CA ASP A 182 -12.64 2.19 -0.34
C ASP A 182 -13.88 1.31 -0.15
N VAL A 183 -14.39 1.21 1.09
CA VAL A 183 -15.58 0.41 1.36
C VAL A 183 -16.80 0.98 0.65
N GLY A 184 -16.95 2.31 0.59
CA GLY A 184 -18.01 2.98 -0.16
C GLY A 184 -17.99 2.61 -1.65
N PHE A 185 -16.84 2.71 -2.31
CA PHE A 185 -16.71 2.35 -3.72
C PHE A 185 -16.97 0.86 -3.98
N ARG A 186 -16.43 -0.03 -3.12
CA ARG A 186 -16.57 -1.48 -3.30
C ARG A 186 -17.97 -2.00 -3.03
N THR A 187 -18.65 -1.46 -2.01
CA THR A 187 -19.90 -2.03 -1.51
C THR A 187 -21.14 -1.22 -1.88
N ALA A 188 -21.00 0.09 -2.08
CA ALA A 188 -22.10 1.02 -2.26
C ALA A 188 -22.07 1.76 -3.60
N GLY A 189 -21.26 1.34 -4.57
CA GLY A 189 -21.12 2.03 -5.86
C GLY A 189 -22.45 2.29 -6.58
N ALA A 190 -23.45 1.41 -6.43
CA ALA A 190 -24.79 1.61 -6.99
C ALA A 190 -25.70 2.58 -6.18
N LEU A 191 -25.38 2.81 -4.91
CA LEU A 191 -26.18 3.66 -4.00
C LEU A 191 -25.62 5.07 -3.86
N ILE A 192 -24.32 5.26 -4.10
CA ILE A 192 -23.65 6.56 -3.97
C ILE A 192 -23.94 7.39 -5.23
N PRO A 193 -24.50 8.60 -5.11
CA PRO A 193 -24.67 9.50 -6.25
C PRO A 193 -23.34 9.82 -6.95
N VAL A 194 -23.36 9.93 -8.28
CA VAL A 194 -22.18 10.24 -9.11
C VAL A 194 -21.39 11.47 -8.60
N PRO A 195 -22.02 12.60 -8.20
CA PRO A 195 -21.28 13.75 -7.67
C PRO A 195 -20.48 13.43 -6.42
N LEU A 196 -21.03 12.61 -5.51
CA LEU A 196 -20.35 12.20 -4.28
C LEU A 196 -19.19 11.22 -4.57
N GLN A 197 -19.33 10.36 -5.59
CA GLN A 197 -18.21 9.53 -6.07
C GLN A 197 -17.09 10.41 -6.65
N LEU A 198 -17.42 11.40 -7.47
CA LEU A 198 -16.42 12.31 -8.03
C LEU A 198 -15.72 13.14 -6.94
N ALA A 199 -16.49 13.72 -6.01
CA ALA A 199 -15.96 14.50 -4.90
C ALA A 199 -15.07 13.66 -3.97
N SER A 200 -15.43 12.39 -3.73
CA SER A 200 -14.61 11.48 -2.92
C SER A 200 -13.34 11.04 -3.64
N LEU A 201 -13.35 10.79 -4.95
CA LEU A 201 -12.14 10.54 -5.74
C LEU A 201 -11.21 11.75 -5.72
N GLN A 202 -11.72 12.93 -6.05
CA GLN A 202 -10.93 14.18 -6.07
C GLN A 202 -10.33 14.48 -4.69
N GLY A 203 -11.15 14.37 -3.64
CA GLY A 203 -10.69 14.54 -2.27
C GLY A 203 -9.65 13.50 -1.87
N THR A 204 -9.73 12.28 -2.40
CA THR A 204 -8.74 11.23 -2.15
C THR A 204 -7.41 11.51 -2.84
N THR A 205 -7.43 11.96 -4.10
CA THR A 205 -6.21 12.39 -4.81
C THR A 205 -5.46 13.46 -4.00
N GLN A 206 -6.19 14.47 -3.51
CA GLN A 206 -5.59 15.52 -2.68
C GLN A 206 -5.00 14.98 -1.38
N LEU A 207 -5.70 14.06 -0.70
CA LEU A 207 -5.19 13.42 0.52
C LEU A 207 -3.91 12.63 0.27
N LEU A 208 -3.82 11.88 -0.83
CA LEU A 208 -2.62 11.12 -1.19
C LEU A 208 -1.44 12.06 -1.52
N GLN A 209 -1.72 13.18 -2.18
CA GLN A 209 -0.71 14.22 -2.41
C GLN A 209 -0.24 14.84 -1.08
N GLN A 210 -1.13 15.10 -0.13
CA GLN A 210 -0.73 15.57 1.20
C GLN A 210 0.02 14.51 1.99
N LEU A 211 -0.38 13.23 1.90
CA LEU A 211 0.35 12.13 2.53
C LEU A 211 1.79 12.11 2.03
N GLN A 212 2.01 12.19 0.72
CA GLN A 212 3.37 12.24 0.16
C GLN A 212 4.17 13.43 0.71
N ARG A 213 3.58 14.63 0.75
CA ARG A 213 4.24 15.82 1.32
C ARG A 213 4.56 15.65 2.82
N CYS A 214 3.69 15.00 3.58
CA CYS A 214 3.97 14.65 4.97
C CYS A 214 5.21 13.75 5.07
N GLY A 215 5.40 12.82 4.13
CA GLY A 215 6.60 12.00 4.02
C GLY A 215 7.87 12.85 3.88
N ASP A 216 7.87 13.85 3.01
CA ASP A 216 9.02 14.73 2.78
C ASP A 216 9.39 15.57 4.03
N LEU A 217 8.42 15.79 4.91
CA LEU A 217 8.58 16.53 6.17
C LEU A 217 8.92 15.64 7.36
N LEU A 218 8.79 14.31 7.23
CA LEU A 218 9.27 13.42 8.27
C LEU A 218 10.78 13.65 8.41
N PRO A 219 11.27 13.89 9.63
CA PRO A 219 12.67 14.22 9.83
C PRO A 219 13.53 13.14 9.17
N SER A 220 14.52 13.57 8.39
CA SER A 220 15.68 12.72 8.20
C SER A 220 16.35 12.62 9.56
N VAL A 221 15.93 11.65 10.36
CA VAL A 221 16.64 11.32 11.58
C VAL A 221 17.97 10.78 11.06
N THR A 222 18.97 11.65 10.96
CA THR A 222 20.36 11.19 10.96
C THR A 222 20.45 10.30 12.19
N PRO A 223 20.81 9.01 12.03
CA PRO A 223 20.90 8.09 13.13
C PRO A 223 21.92 8.66 14.11
N ALA A 224 21.45 9.45 15.08
CA ALA A 224 22.26 9.89 16.18
C ALA A 224 22.71 8.59 16.82
N THR A 225 24.03 8.38 16.80
CA THR A 225 24.81 7.20 17.16
C THR A 225 24.53 6.67 18.58
N SER A 226 23.28 6.34 18.84
CA SER A 226 22.75 5.81 20.10
C SER A 226 22.96 4.29 20.19
N ALA A 227 23.68 3.72 19.22
CA ALA A 227 23.98 2.29 19.10
C ALA A 227 24.96 1.75 20.15
N ALA A 228 25.37 2.53 21.14
CA ALA A 228 26.26 2.07 22.20
C ALA A 228 25.56 2.12 23.56
N GLY A 229 24.98 0.98 24.00
CA GLY A 229 24.88 0.72 25.43
C GLY A 229 23.56 0.24 26.02
N SER A 230 22.61 -0.30 25.26
CA SER A 230 21.46 -1.00 25.85
C SER A 230 21.86 -2.41 26.33
N ASN A 231 22.68 -2.46 27.38
CA ASN A 231 22.97 -3.71 28.09
C ASN A 231 21.70 -4.19 28.78
N SER A 232 21.32 -5.41 28.42
CA SER A 232 20.21 -6.20 28.93
C SER A 232 20.30 -6.42 30.44
N SER A 233 19.53 -5.65 31.21
CA SER A 233 19.14 -6.04 32.57
C SER A 233 17.72 -6.59 32.56
N ASN A 234 17.64 -7.93 32.58
CA ASN A 234 16.41 -8.71 32.77
C ASN A 234 15.62 -8.20 33.99
N SER A 235 14.54 -7.44 33.73
CA SER A 235 13.54 -7.10 34.73
C SER A 235 12.18 -7.37 34.14
N SER A 236 11.67 -8.56 34.41
CA SER A 236 10.30 -9.00 34.12
C SER A 236 9.31 -8.15 34.92
N SER A 237 8.82 -7.06 34.33
CA SER A 237 7.73 -6.26 34.88
C SER A 237 6.74 -5.97 33.77
N SER A 238 5.60 -6.66 33.84
CA SER A 238 4.42 -6.54 32.99
C SER A 238 3.98 -5.08 32.88
N SER A 239 4.51 -4.37 31.90
CA SER A 239 4.26 -2.94 31.72
C SER A 239 3.44 -2.79 30.45
N SER A 240 2.25 -2.22 30.62
CA SER A 240 1.29 -1.89 29.58
C SER A 240 2.00 -1.37 28.34
N SER A 241 1.90 -2.13 27.25
CA SER A 241 2.44 -1.80 25.95
C SER A 241 1.73 -0.57 25.39
N SER A 242 2.06 0.60 25.91
CA SER A 242 1.85 1.88 25.25
C SER A 242 2.82 1.90 24.07
N SER A 243 2.49 1.11 23.04
CA SER A 243 3.15 1.08 21.76
C SER A 243 2.99 2.45 21.14
N SER A 244 3.88 3.38 21.48
CA SER A 244 4.03 4.62 20.75
C SER A 244 4.46 4.23 19.35
N SER A 245 3.48 4.06 18.45
CA SER A 245 3.75 3.80 17.05
C SER A 245 4.62 4.94 16.54
N SER A 246 5.77 4.60 15.96
CA SER A 246 6.62 5.63 15.35
C SER A 246 5.81 6.34 14.26
N PRO A 247 6.01 7.64 14.03
CA PRO A 247 5.31 8.37 12.96
C PRO A 247 5.54 7.71 11.60
N PHE A 248 6.72 7.11 11.39
CA PHE A 248 7.03 6.29 10.21
C PHE A 248 6.15 5.04 10.07
N ALA A 249 5.87 4.32 11.17
CA ALA A 249 4.96 3.16 11.12
C ALA A 249 3.53 3.58 10.78
N SER A 250 3.04 4.67 11.38
CA SER A 250 1.73 5.23 11.02
C SER A 250 1.71 5.66 9.55
N PHE A 251 2.78 6.32 9.07
CA PHE A 251 2.91 6.75 7.68
C PHE A 251 2.86 5.56 6.71
N PHE A 252 3.66 4.54 6.96
CA PHE A 252 3.65 3.29 6.18
C PHE A 252 2.25 2.66 6.14
N ASN A 253 1.57 2.56 7.29
CA ASN A 253 0.21 2.01 7.34
C ASN A 253 -0.79 2.81 6.49
N ALA A 254 -0.67 4.15 6.48
CA ALA A 254 -1.47 5.00 5.59
C ALA A 254 -1.19 4.72 4.11
N GLN A 255 0.09 4.50 3.73
CA GLN A 255 0.44 4.14 2.35
C GLN A 255 -0.06 2.75 1.94
N VAL A 256 -0.07 1.79 2.86
CA VAL A 256 -0.64 0.45 2.61
C VAL A 256 -2.16 0.53 2.39
N ALA A 257 -2.87 1.36 3.17
CA ALA A 257 -4.29 1.60 2.95
C ALA A 257 -4.56 2.35 1.64
N ALA A 258 -3.75 3.35 1.31
CA ALA A 258 -3.79 4.03 0.02
C ALA A 258 -3.64 3.05 -1.14
N THR A 259 -2.65 2.14 -1.06
CA THR A 259 -2.44 1.08 -2.05
C THR A 259 -3.67 0.20 -2.20
N THR A 260 -4.30 -0.20 -1.10
CA THR A 260 -5.50 -1.04 -1.12
C THR A 260 -6.70 -0.33 -1.75
N PHE A 261 -6.87 0.96 -1.44
CA PHE A 261 -7.89 1.80 -2.04
C PHE A 261 -7.69 1.95 -3.56
N VAL A 262 -6.50 2.39 -3.98
CA VAL A 262 -6.18 2.58 -5.40
C VAL A 262 -6.32 1.26 -6.17
N ARG A 263 -5.99 0.12 -5.52
CA ARG A 263 -6.24 -1.21 -6.11
C ARG A 263 -7.72 -1.45 -6.35
N GLY A 264 -8.58 -1.11 -5.39
CA GLY A 264 -10.03 -1.21 -5.54
C GLY A 264 -10.54 -0.38 -6.73
N ILE A 265 -10.03 0.84 -6.91
CA ILE A 265 -10.37 1.69 -8.05
C ILE A 265 -9.90 1.06 -9.38
N ALA A 266 -8.67 0.56 -9.44
CA ALA A 266 -8.17 -0.12 -10.63
C ALA A 266 -8.99 -1.37 -10.98
N ASP A 267 -9.35 -2.18 -9.99
CA ASP A 267 -10.19 -3.37 -10.18
C ASP A 267 -11.59 -2.98 -10.69
N LEU A 268 -12.17 -1.87 -10.20
CA LEU A 268 -13.45 -1.36 -10.70
C LEU A 268 -13.37 -0.91 -12.16
N LEU A 269 -12.31 -0.20 -12.56
CA LEU A 269 -12.10 0.20 -13.96
C LEU A 269 -11.95 -1.02 -14.88
N LEU A 270 -11.15 -2.01 -14.47
CA LEU A 270 -10.96 -3.25 -15.22
C LEU A 270 -12.26 -4.06 -15.32
N GLN A 271 -12.99 -4.22 -14.22
CA GLN A 271 -14.28 -4.92 -14.21
C GLN A 271 -15.28 -4.21 -15.12
N GLN A 272 -15.29 -2.89 -15.12
CA GLN A 272 -16.16 -2.11 -15.99
C GLN A 272 -15.86 -2.37 -17.46
N GLN A 273 -14.58 -2.31 -17.83
CA GLN A 273 -14.13 -2.55 -19.20
C GLN A 273 -14.54 -3.96 -19.67
N GLN A 274 -14.50 -4.95 -18.78
CA GLN A 274 -14.91 -6.32 -19.07
C GLN A 274 -16.43 -6.49 -19.20
N GLN A 275 -17.22 -5.82 -18.36
CA GLN A 275 -18.68 -5.98 -18.30
C GLN A 275 -19.44 -5.12 -19.32
N GLN A 276 -18.75 -4.24 -20.07
CA GLN A 276 -19.37 -3.26 -20.98
C GLN A 276 -20.39 -2.34 -20.29
N GLN A 277 -20.43 -2.30 -18.96
CA GLN A 277 -21.23 -1.33 -18.23
C GLN A 277 -20.56 0.03 -18.37
N GLN A 278 -21.32 1.09 -18.63
CA GLN A 278 -20.73 2.41 -18.73
C GLN A 278 -20.60 3.00 -17.32
N LEU A 279 -19.38 3.00 -16.76
CA LEU A 279 -19.08 3.93 -15.68
C LEU A 279 -19.22 5.34 -16.26
N PRO A 280 -19.83 6.30 -15.54
CA PRO A 280 -19.84 7.69 -15.97
C PRO A 280 -18.43 8.12 -16.37
N ALA A 281 -18.30 8.72 -17.56
CA ALA A 281 -17.00 9.06 -18.16
C ALA A 281 -16.17 9.94 -17.22
N ASP A 282 -16.81 10.82 -16.44
CA ASP A 282 -16.16 11.68 -15.46
C ASP A 282 -15.49 10.90 -14.33
N ILE A 283 -16.14 9.85 -13.81
CA ILE A 283 -15.57 8.99 -12.77
C ILE A 283 -14.39 8.20 -13.33
N ALA A 284 -14.55 7.64 -14.54
CA ALA A 284 -13.47 6.91 -15.21
C ALA A 284 -12.25 7.81 -15.46
N GLY A 285 -12.48 9.04 -15.96
CA GLY A 285 -11.44 10.03 -16.17
C GLY A 285 -10.73 10.43 -14.86
N GLN A 286 -11.48 10.66 -13.79
CA GLN A 286 -10.90 11.03 -12.49
C GLN A 286 -10.11 9.87 -11.86
N ALA A 287 -10.57 8.64 -12.02
CA ALA A 287 -9.87 7.45 -11.56
C ALA A 287 -8.59 7.19 -12.38
N GLY A 288 -8.64 7.37 -13.71
CA GLY A 288 -7.46 7.32 -14.57
C GLY A 288 -6.44 8.41 -14.21
N GLN A 289 -6.91 9.63 -13.91
CA GLN A 289 -6.05 10.72 -13.41
C GLN A 289 -5.38 10.36 -12.08
N LEU A 290 -6.13 9.77 -11.14
CA LEU A 290 -5.58 9.31 -9.87
C LEU A 290 -4.47 8.26 -10.07
N LEU A 291 -4.66 7.31 -10.98
CA LEU A 291 -3.69 6.25 -11.30
C LEU A 291 -2.45 6.79 -12.03
N THR A 292 -2.60 7.88 -12.78
CA THR A 292 -1.51 8.48 -13.57
C THR A 292 -0.76 9.60 -12.84
N ASP A 293 -1.30 10.08 -11.71
CA ASP A 293 -0.69 11.10 -10.85
C ASP A 293 0.67 10.63 -10.30
N GLN A 294 1.71 11.43 -10.56
CA GLN A 294 3.09 11.11 -10.18
C GLN A 294 3.30 11.01 -8.67
N THR A 295 2.58 11.84 -7.90
CA THR A 295 2.69 11.89 -6.43
C THR A 295 2.08 10.63 -5.82
N VAL A 296 0.94 10.20 -6.37
CA VAL A 296 0.31 8.92 -6.01
C VAL A 296 1.23 7.76 -6.35
N GLN A 297 1.79 7.73 -7.56
CA GLN A 297 2.74 6.68 -7.95
C GLN A 297 3.97 6.62 -7.04
N ALA A 298 4.56 7.76 -6.68
CA ALA A 298 5.67 7.83 -5.73
C ALA A 298 5.27 7.28 -4.35
N CYS A 299 4.11 7.68 -3.84
CA CYS A 299 3.55 7.20 -2.57
C CYS A 299 3.31 5.68 -2.58
N LEU A 300 3.03 5.08 -3.74
CA LEU A 300 2.80 3.64 -3.88
C LEU A 300 4.09 2.82 -4.08
N LEU A 301 5.15 3.44 -4.62
CA LEU A 301 6.46 2.81 -4.77
C LEU A 301 7.20 2.68 -3.42
N GLN A 302 7.01 3.63 -2.50
CA GLN A 302 7.71 3.64 -1.21
C GLN A 302 7.40 2.40 -0.32
N PRO A 303 6.15 1.90 -0.23
CA PRO A 303 5.87 0.63 0.44
C PRO A 303 6.56 -0.57 -0.20
N LEU A 304 6.68 -0.59 -1.54
CA LEU A 304 7.37 -1.68 -2.25
C LEU A 304 8.84 -1.77 -1.85
N VAL A 305 9.50 -0.63 -1.66
CA VAL A 305 10.87 -0.60 -1.14
C VAL A 305 10.95 -1.25 0.24
N ALA A 306 10.04 -0.92 1.16
CA ALA A 306 10.00 -1.56 2.48
C ALA A 306 9.74 -3.07 2.38
N TYR A 307 8.84 -3.52 1.51
CA TYR A 307 8.61 -4.95 1.26
C TYR A 307 9.86 -5.66 0.73
N VAL A 308 10.56 -5.06 -0.24
CA VAL A 308 11.80 -5.58 -0.82
C VAL A 308 12.90 -5.68 0.25
N THR A 309 13.06 -4.66 1.10
CA THR A 309 14.02 -4.69 2.23
C THR A 309 13.72 -5.85 3.17
N VAL A 310 12.46 -6.06 3.57
CA VAL A 310 12.06 -7.19 4.43
C VAL A 310 12.31 -8.53 3.73
N MET A 311 12.01 -8.64 2.43
CA MET A 311 12.31 -9.84 1.65
C MET A 311 13.82 -10.12 1.57
N HIS A 312 14.66 -9.09 1.47
CA HIS A 312 16.12 -9.23 1.51
C HIS A 312 16.61 -9.76 2.86
N GLN A 313 16.19 -9.13 3.97
CA GLN A 313 16.54 -9.60 5.32
C GLN A 313 16.16 -11.07 5.53
N HIS A 314 15.02 -11.44 4.97
CA HIS A 314 14.53 -12.80 5.03
C HIS A 314 15.33 -13.77 4.16
N HIS A 315 15.62 -13.38 2.92
CA HIS A 315 16.47 -14.12 2.00
C HIS A 315 17.84 -14.39 2.63
N GLU A 316 18.47 -13.37 3.22
CA GLU A 316 19.77 -13.50 3.89
C GLU A 316 19.70 -14.46 5.09
N THR A 317 18.68 -14.31 5.94
CA THR A 317 18.46 -15.20 7.09
C THR A 317 18.27 -16.65 6.63
N GLN A 318 17.48 -16.86 5.58
CA GLN A 318 17.22 -18.18 5.02
C GLN A 318 18.46 -18.79 4.36
N GLN A 319 19.24 -17.99 3.63
CA GLN A 319 20.49 -18.41 3.02
C GLN A 319 21.50 -18.83 4.09
N GLN A 320 21.62 -18.08 5.19
CA GLN A 320 22.47 -18.45 6.33
C GLN A 320 22.02 -19.77 6.98
N GLN A 321 20.71 -19.99 7.14
CA GLN A 321 20.18 -21.25 7.65
C GLN A 321 20.47 -22.44 6.72
N GLN A 322 20.31 -22.27 5.40
CA GLN A 322 20.62 -23.30 4.42
C GLN A 322 22.10 -23.66 4.40
N GLN A 323 23.00 -22.67 4.50
CA GLN A 323 24.44 -22.91 4.58
C GLN A 323 24.80 -23.74 5.84
N ARG A 324 24.18 -23.44 6.99
CA ARG A 324 24.39 -24.24 8.22
C ARG A 324 23.90 -25.68 8.05
N GLN A 325 22.73 -25.90 7.45
CA GLN A 325 22.22 -27.24 7.19
C GLN A 325 23.07 -28.00 6.15
N GLN A 326 23.55 -27.33 5.10
CA GLN A 326 24.43 -27.94 4.12
C GLN A 326 25.79 -28.31 4.72
N GLN A 327 26.35 -27.50 5.62
CA GLN A 327 27.58 -27.88 6.33
C GLN A 327 27.38 -29.13 7.19
N GLN A 328 26.28 -29.23 7.93
CA GLN A 328 25.95 -30.44 8.68
C GLN A 328 25.72 -31.66 7.77
N ARG A 329 25.05 -31.48 6.62
CA ARG A 329 24.85 -32.54 5.62
C ARG A 329 26.15 -32.95 4.93
N ARG A 330 27.05 -32.00 4.60
CA ARG A 330 28.36 -32.30 4.00
C ARG A 330 29.26 -33.08 4.95
N GLN A 331 29.19 -32.83 6.25
CA GLN A 331 29.88 -33.67 7.24
C GLN A 331 29.34 -35.11 7.26
N ARG A 332 28.02 -35.28 7.04
CA ARG A 332 27.38 -36.60 6.96
C ARG A 332 27.52 -37.28 5.60
N GLN A 333 27.69 -36.52 4.51
CA GLN A 333 27.75 -37.01 3.14
C GLN A 333 28.97 -36.42 2.43
N LYS A 334 30.12 -37.10 2.54
CA LYS A 334 31.40 -36.72 1.89
C LYS A 334 31.36 -36.71 0.34
N LYS A 335 30.23 -37.02 -0.30
CA LYS A 335 30.06 -37.10 -1.76
C LYS A 335 28.64 -36.69 -2.17
N ALA A 336 28.40 -35.40 -2.40
CA ALA A 336 27.27 -34.95 -3.21
C ALA A 336 27.59 -33.57 -3.79
N GLY A 337 27.27 -33.41 -5.09
CA GLY A 337 27.84 -32.40 -5.99
C GLY A 337 27.52 -30.94 -5.66
N ALA A 338 28.26 -30.06 -6.33
CA ALA A 338 28.04 -28.61 -6.32
C ALA A 338 26.68 -28.29 -6.93
N LEU A 339 25.66 -28.15 -6.08
CA LEU A 339 24.39 -27.56 -6.47
C LEU A 339 24.60 -26.07 -6.77
N LEU A 340 23.92 -25.60 -7.82
CA LEU A 340 23.93 -24.23 -8.33
C LEU A 340 23.93 -23.21 -7.20
N GLN A 341 25.06 -22.53 -7.04
CA GLN A 341 25.18 -21.41 -6.13
C GLN A 341 24.37 -20.26 -6.73
N LEU A 342 23.27 -19.89 -6.07
CA LEU A 342 22.45 -18.75 -6.49
C LEU A 342 23.32 -17.49 -6.40
N LEU A 343 23.34 -16.70 -7.47
CA LEU A 343 24.02 -15.41 -7.49
C LEU A 343 23.39 -14.49 -6.43
N PRO A 344 24.19 -13.64 -5.74
CA PRO A 344 23.65 -12.63 -4.83
C PRO A 344 22.68 -11.72 -5.58
N ILE A 345 21.49 -11.54 -5.03
CA ILE A 345 20.49 -10.60 -5.56
C ILE A 345 20.94 -9.18 -5.17
N PRO A 346 21.12 -8.25 -6.12
CA PRO A 346 21.52 -6.88 -5.78
C PRO A 346 20.41 -6.12 -5.05
N ALA A 347 20.78 -5.34 -4.03
CA ALA A 347 19.88 -4.52 -3.24
C ALA A 347 19.64 -3.14 -3.91
N PHE A 348 18.99 -3.11 -5.07
CA PHE A 348 18.76 -1.86 -5.83
C PHE A 348 17.93 -0.84 -5.06
N HIS A 349 17.06 -1.28 -4.16
CA HIS A 349 16.24 -0.41 -3.31
C HIS A 349 17.05 0.59 -2.47
N GLN A 350 18.34 0.33 -2.21
CA GLN A 350 19.23 1.24 -1.48
C GLN A 350 19.47 2.57 -2.21
N ALA A 351 19.28 2.60 -3.54
CA ALA A 351 19.40 3.82 -4.33
C ALA A 351 18.16 4.72 -4.28
N MET A 352 17.01 4.19 -3.83
CA MET A 352 15.78 4.97 -3.79
C MET A 352 15.75 5.91 -2.59
N LEU A 353 15.44 7.18 -2.87
CA LEU A 353 15.21 8.17 -1.83
C LEU A 353 13.90 7.86 -1.10
N LEU A 354 14.01 7.53 0.19
CA LEU A 354 12.87 7.25 1.06
C LEU A 354 12.65 8.38 2.07
N PRO A 355 11.40 8.67 2.45
CA PRO A 355 11.08 9.53 3.58
C PRO A 355 11.83 9.08 4.83
N GLY A 356 12.71 9.91 5.39
CA GLY A 356 13.48 9.53 6.58
C GLY A 356 14.50 8.39 6.42
N GLY A 357 14.77 7.93 5.18
CA GLY A 357 15.79 6.92 4.90
C GLY A 357 15.61 5.60 5.67
N GLN A 358 16.66 5.16 6.37
CA GLN A 358 16.68 3.89 7.11
C GLN A 358 15.63 3.84 8.23
N ALA A 359 15.34 4.96 8.90
CA ALA A 359 14.37 5.00 9.99
C ALA A 359 12.96 4.61 9.54
N TYR A 360 12.59 4.97 8.30
CA TYR A 360 11.34 4.52 7.68
C TYR A 360 11.36 3.03 7.37
N LEU A 361 12.48 2.50 6.85
CA LEU A 361 12.61 1.07 6.57
C LEU A 361 12.48 0.23 7.85
N ASP A 362 13.17 0.63 8.92
CA ASP A 362 13.14 -0.07 10.21
C ASP A 362 11.73 -0.04 10.82
N ALA A 363 11.07 1.11 10.78
CA ALA A 363 9.70 1.26 11.27
C ALA A 363 8.69 0.47 10.42
N SER A 364 8.85 0.45 9.10
CA SER A 364 8.00 -0.31 8.19
C SER A 364 8.18 -1.81 8.38
N ALA A 365 9.43 -2.27 8.53
CA ALA A 365 9.74 -3.66 8.84
C ALA A 365 9.12 -4.09 10.19
N ALA A 366 9.23 -3.25 11.23
CA ALA A 366 8.58 -3.49 12.50
C ALA A 366 7.04 -3.55 12.39
N ALA A 367 6.43 -2.63 11.62
CA ALA A 367 4.99 -2.61 11.38
C ALA A 367 4.52 -3.89 10.66
N LEU A 368 5.28 -4.35 9.67
CA LEU A 368 5.01 -5.60 8.94
C LEU A 368 5.09 -6.84 9.85
N GLN A 369 6.00 -6.86 10.81
CA GLN A 369 6.12 -7.96 11.77
C GLN A 369 4.98 -7.96 12.81
N GLN A 370 4.52 -6.78 13.25
CA GLN A 370 3.47 -6.66 14.26
C GLN A 370 2.12 -7.19 13.76
N GLY A 371 1.79 -7.00 12.48
CA GLY A 371 0.55 -7.46 11.87
C GLY A 371 0.34 -8.99 11.90
N GLY A 372 1.40 -9.78 12.13
CA GLY A 372 1.34 -11.25 12.17
C GLY A 372 1.03 -11.88 13.54
N SER A 373 0.86 -11.08 14.59
CA SER A 373 1.00 -11.56 15.98
C SER A 373 -0.17 -12.36 16.56
N SER A 374 -1.29 -12.57 15.84
CA SER A 374 -2.46 -13.26 16.42
C SER A 374 -2.50 -14.78 16.23
N SER A 375 -1.57 -15.40 15.52
CA SER A 375 -1.39 -16.86 15.57
C SER A 375 0.08 -17.24 15.33
N SER A 376 0.84 -17.39 16.41
CA SER A 376 2.22 -17.86 16.40
C SER A 376 2.34 -19.19 15.65
N GLU A 377 3.17 -19.21 14.59
CA GLU A 377 4.22 -20.23 14.32
C GLU A 377 4.66 -20.31 12.86
N HIS A 378 4.01 -19.61 11.92
CA HIS A 378 4.38 -19.71 10.50
C HIS A 378 5.04 -18.41 10.00
N GLY A 379 6.29 -18.21 10.43
CA GLY A 379 7.13 -17.02 10.22
C GLY A 379 7.55 -16.70 8.79
N PHE A 380 6.69 -16.96 7.80
CA PHE A 380 6.95 -16.70 6.37
C PHE A 380 5.72 -16.18 5.62
N ASN A 381 4.62 -15.85 6.31
CA ASN A 381 3.54 -15.07 5.70
C ASN A 381 4.00 -13.60 5.60
N ILE A 382 5.12 -13.38 4.90
CA ILE A 382 5.36 -12.13 4.17
C ILE A 382 4.05 -11.85 3.48
N SER A 383 3.59 -10.61 3.60
CA SER A 383 2.26 -10.20 3.19
C SER A 383 2.16 -10.13 1.66
N TRP A 384 2.36 -11.26 0.97
CA TRP A 384 2.21 -11.46 -0.47
C TRP A 384 0.96 -10.76 -1.02
N PRO A 385 -0.20 -10.78 -0.33
CA PRO A 385 -1.37 -10.02 -0.79
C PRO A 385 -1.10 -8.52 -0.93
N HIS A 386 -0.38 -7.91 0.01
CA HIS A 386 -0.11 -6.47 -0.02
C HIS A 386 0.90 -6.10 -1.12
N ILE A 387 1.94 -6.92 -1.28
CA ILE A 387 2.91 -6.73 -2.38
C ILE A 387 2.22 -6.93 -3.73
N THR A 388 1.37 -7.96 -3.85
CA THR A 388 0.56 -8.22 -5.05
C THR A 388 -0.36 -7.05 -5.35
N ASN A 389 -1.01 -6.46 -4.34
CA ASN A 389 -1.85 -5.28 -4.51
C ASN A 389 -1.04 -4.10 -5.03
N ALA A 390 0.13 -3.82 -4.45
CA ALA A 390 1.01 -2.74 -4.88
C ALA A 390 1.47 -2.91 -6.34
N VAL A 391 2.00 -4.09 -6.68
CA VAL A 391 2.38 -4.43 -8.07
C VAL A 391 1.19 -4.30 -9.02
N GLY A 392 0.02 -4.76 -8.60
CA GLY A 392 -1.20 -4.69 -9.38
C GLY A 392 -1.68 -3.26 -9.63
N VAL A 393 -1.53 -2.34 -8.67
CA VAL A 393 -1.84 -0.91 -8.85
C VAL A 393 -0.88 -0.28 -9.84
N LEU A 394 0.42 -0.54 -9.70
CA LEU A 394 1.43 -0.04 -10.64
C LEU A 394 1.14 -0.53 -12.07
N ALA A 395 0.76 -1.80 -12.22
CA ALA A 395 0.41 -2.36 -13.52
C ALA A 395 -0.81 -1.65 -14.13
N ALA A 396 -1.88 -1.44 -13.36
CA ALA A 396 -3.05 -0.68 -13.81
C ALA A 396 -2.69 0.78 -14.16
N SER A 397 -1.83 1.41 -13.37
CA SER A 397 -1.35 2.77 -13.61
C SER A 397 -0.61 2.92 -14.94
N LEU A 398 0.22 1.92 -15.30
CA LEU A 398 0.87 1.86 -16.60
C LEU A 398 -0.10 1.58 -17.74
N GLN A 399 -1.10 0.72 -17.53
CA GLN A 399 -2.11 0.41 -18.54
C GLN A 399 -2.94 1.66 -18.90
N GLU A 400 -3.39 2.41 -17.89
CA GLU A 400 -4.07 3.68 -18.10
C GLU A 400 -3.18 4.67 -18.87
N ARG A 401 -1.92 4.83 -18.44
CA ARG A 401 -0.96 5.69 -19.14
C ARG A 401 -0.73 5.24 -20.59
N CYS A 402 -0.62 3.94 -20.83
CA CYS A 402 -0.46 3.36 -22.15
C CYS A 402 -1.62 3.79 -23.07
N GLY A 403 -2.87 3.74 -22.58
CA GLY A 403 -4.04 4.23 -23.30
C GLY A 403 -3.91 5.69 -23.74
N HIS A 404 -3.42 6.56 -22.85
CA HIS A 404 -3.20 7.98 -23.15
C HIS A 404 -2.05 8.23 -24.14
N CYS A 405 -0.96 7.47 -24.06
CA CYS A 405 0.18 7.59 -24.99
C CYS A 405 -0.18 7.27 -26.46
N TYR A 406 -1.31 6.61 -26.72
CA TYR A 406 -1.81 6.44 -28.09
C TYR A 406 -2.55 7.66 -28.63
N GLN A 407 -3.04 8.54 -27.74
CA GLN A 407 -3.89 9.67 -28.12
C GLN A 407 -3.13 11.00 -28.16
N GLU A 408 -2.17 11.21 -27.24
CA GLU A 408 -1.40 12.46 -27.17
C GLU A 408 0.04 12.26 -27.64
N GLU A 409 0.48 12.99 -28.68
CA GLU A 409 1.89 13.07 -29.13
C GLU A 409 2.75 13.92 -28.17
N ARG A 410 2.37 14.01 -26.90
CA ARG A 410 3.05 14.87 -25.94
C ARG A 410 4.30 14.17 -25.43
N PRO A 411 5.47 14.86 -25.38
CA PRO A 411 6.67 14.29 -24.80
C PRO A 411 6.38 13.83 -23.38
N ALA A 412 6.77 12.59 -23.10
CA ALA A 412 6.49 11.93 -21.84
C ALA A 412 7.24 12.66 -20.73
N ASP A 413 6.58 13.54 -19.99
CA ASP A 413 7.09 13.97 -18.70
C ASP A 413 7.38 12.72 -17.86
N SER A 414 8.64 12.62 -17.42
CA SER A 414 9.24 11.44 -16.78
C SER A 414 8.28 10.82 -15.75
N ALA A 415 7.67 9.70 -16.13
CA ALA A 415 6.79 8.98 -15.23
C ALA A 415 7.64 8.40 -14.11
N VAL A 416 7.29 8.67 -12.85
CA VAL A 416 8.00 8.11 -11.69
C VAL A 416 8.08 6.58 -11.78
N ILE A 417 6.99 5.96 -12.25
CA ILE A 417 6.87 4.51 -12.46
C ILE A 417 7.73 3.96 -13.61
N LEU A 418 8.19 4.80 -14.54
CA LEU A 418 9.11 4.44 -15.63
C LEU A 418 10.57 4.84 -15.33
N SER A 419 10.84 5.43 -14.16
CA SER A 419 12.20 5.76 -13.74
C SER A 419 13.08 4.51 -13.65
N ALA A 420 14.38 4.70 -13.86
CA ALA A 420 15.36 3.61 -13.76
C ALA A 420 15.29 2.90 -12.40
N ASP A 421 15.06 3.64 -11.31
CA ASP A 421 14.97 3.07 -9.97
C ASP A 421 13.68 2.27 -9.76
N ALA A 422 12.54 2.72 -10.29
CA ALA A 422 11.30 1.95 -10.24
C ALA A 422 11.41 0.63 -11.02
N VAL A 423 12.06 0.63 -12.18
CA VAL A 423 12.29 -0.59 -12.97
C VAL A 423 13.21 -1.55 -12.22
N ARG A 424 14.30 -1.06 -11.63
CA ARG A 424 15.21 -1.87 -10.82
C ARG A 424 14.56 -2.43 -9.55
N LEU A 425 13.67 -1.67 -8.92
CA LEU A 425 12.92 -2.14 -7.76
C LEU A 425 12.00 -3.32 -8.13
N VAL A 426 11.25 -3.21 -9.23
CA VAL A 426 10.38 -4.29 -9.73
C VAL A 426 11.23 -5.51 -10.12
N LEU A 427 12.41 -5.27 -10.69
CA LEU A 427 13.36 -6.32 -11.03
C LEU A 427 13.86 -7.09 -9.79
N GLU A 428 14.31 -6.37 -8.77
CA GLU A 428 14.74 -6.91 -7.48
C GLU A 428 13.65 -7.76 -6.84
N LEU A 429 12.44 -7.21 -6.83
CA LEU A 429 11.26 -7.85 -6.28
C LEU A 429 10.94 -9.17 -7.01
N GLN A 430 11.04 -9.20 -8.34
CA GLN A 430 10.86 -10.41 -9.13
C GLN A 430 11.92 -11.47 -8.80
N LEU A 431 13.20 -11.08 -8.69
CA LEU A 431 14.29 -12.00 -8.36
C LEU A 431 14.13 -12.60 -6.95
N LEU A 432 13.81 -11.77 -5.96
CA LEU A 432 13.54 -12.23 -4.60
C LEU A 432 12.35 -13.19 -4.53
N ALA A 433 11.28 -12.92 -5.28
CA ALA A 433 10.12 -13.80 -5.29
C ALA A 433 10.38 -15.15 -5.96
N VAL A 434 11.17 -15.17 -7.03
CA VAL A 434 11.58 -16.40 -7.72
C VAL A 434 12.42 -17.25 -6.79
N ASP A 435 13.38 -16.64 -6.10
CA ASP A 435 14.18 -17.34 -5.11
C ASP A 435 13.33 -17.87 -3.96
N ALA A 436 12.46 -17.05 -3.37
CA ALA A 436 11.55 -17.48 -2.30
C ALA A 436 10.70 -18.70 -2.71
N LEU A 437 10.16 -18.71 -3.93
CA LEU A 437 9.42 -19.87 -4.47
C LEU A 437 10.30 -21.09 -4.71
N GLN A 438 11.52 -20.91 -5.24
CA GLN A 438 12.46 -22.00 -5.45
C GLN A 438 12.83 -22.67 -4.11
N GLN A 439 13.03 -21.86 -3.08
CA GLN A 439 13.33 -22.34 -1.74
C GLN A 439 12.13 -23.03 -1.09
N GLN A 440 10.92 -22.47 -1.25
CA GLN A 440 9.68 -23.12 -0.80
C GLN A 440 9.49 -24.49 -1.47
N GLN A 441 9.79 -24.62 -2.76
CA GLN A 441 9.71 -25.88 -3.47
C GLN A 441 10.72 -26.92 -2.97
N GLN A 442 11.94 -26.51 -2.61
CA GLN A 442 12.93 -27.40 -2.02
C GLN A 442 12.52 -27.90 -0.63
N GLN A 443 11.85 -27.05 0.16
CA GLN A 443 11.30 -27.43 1.46
C GLN A 443 10.14 -28.42 1.34
N GLN A 444 9.25 -28.25 0.34
CA GLN A 444 8.16 -29.20 0.04
C GLN A 444 8.66 -30.64 -0.19
N GLN A 445 9.82 -30.81 -0.83
CA GLN A 445 10.38 -32.15 -1.07
C GLN A 445 10.81 -32.85 0.23
N GLN A 446 11.03 -32.11 1.32
CA GLN A 446 11.47 -32.66 2.61
C GLN A 446 10.30 -32.92 3.57
N GLN A 447 9.15 -32.29 3.39
CA GLN A 447 8.00 -32.41 4.29
C GLN A 447 6.73 -32.85 3.54
N GLN A 448 6.50 -34.17 3.45
CA GLN A 448 5.30 -34.71 2.78
C GLN A 448 3.98 -34.46 3.55
N GLN A 449 4.01 -34.11 4.84
CA GLN A 449 2.79 -34.02 5.66
C GLN A 449 2.09 -32.64 5.67
N GLN A 450 2.69 -31.57 5.13
CA GLN A 450 2.09 -30.21 5.13
C GLN A 450 1.69 -29.69 3.72
N GLN A 451 1.24 -30.57 2.82
CA GLN A 451 1.03 -30.21 1.41
C GLN A 451 -0.07 -29.17 1.14
N GLN A 452 -1.20 -29.17 1.87
CA GLN A 452 -2.34 -28.32 1.50
C GLN A 452 -2.09 -26.82 1.67
N GLN A 453 -1.57 -26.39 2.83
CA GLN A 453 -1.35 -24.97 3.10
C GLN A 453 -0.22 -24.39 2.23
N GLN A 454 0.82 -25.18 1.96
CA GLN A 454 1.92 -24.77 1.10
C GLN A 454 1.51 -24.65 -0.37
N GLN A 455 0.50 -25.42 -0.83
CA GLN A 455 0.01 -25.29 -2.21
C GLN A 455 -0.66 -23.93 -2.45
N GLN A 456 -1.40 -23.41 -1.48
CA GLN A 456 -2.04 -22.09 -1.60
C GLN A 456 -0.98 -20.96 -1.64
N GLN A 457 0.02 -21.01 -0.75
CA GLN A 457 1.12 -20.04 -0.78
C GLN A 457 1.92 -20.11 -2.08
N GLN A 458 2.16 -21.33 -2.60
CA GLN A 458 2.82 -21.50 -3.89
C GLN A 458 2.00 -20.84 -5.01
N GLN A 459 0.68 -21.05 -5.05
CA GLN A 459 -0.19 -20.39 -6.03
C GLN A 459 -0.14 -18.85 -5.91
N GLN A 460 -0.09 -18.31 -4.69
CA GLN A 460 0.06 -16.88 -4.48
C GLN A 460 1.39 -16.36 -5.00
N GLY A 461 2.50 -17.03 -4.70
CA GLY A 461 3.81 -16.62 -5.22
C GLY A 461 3.91 -16.75 -6.75
N ILE A 462 3.27 -17.76 -7.33
CA ILE A 462 3.18 -17.92 -8.80
C ILE A 462 2.44 -16.72 -9.42
N ASN A 463 1.25 -16.40 -8.90
CA ASN A 463 0.46 -15.26 -9.35
C ASN A 463 1.25 -13.95 -9.17
N PHE A 464 1.95 -13.82 -8.04
CA PHE A 464 2.80 -12.67 -7.78
C PHE A 464 3.90 -12.47 -8.84
N ILE A 465 4.66 -13.52 -9.16
CA ILE A 465 5.72 -13.45 -10.18
C ILE A 465 5.14 -13.12 -11.55
N PHE A 466 3.97 -13.65 -11.87
CA PHE A 466 3.27 -13.33 -13.09
C PHE A 466 2.91 -11.84 -13.18
N ASN A 467 2.27 -11.30 -12.14
CA ASN A 467 1.90 -9.88 -12.08
C ASN A 467 3.13 -8.97 -12.16
N THR A 468 4.21 -9.36 -11.47
CA THR A 468 5.48 -8.61 -11.49
C THR A 468 6.12 -8.64 -12.87
N ASN A 469 6.09 -9.78 -13.56
CA ASN A 469 6.63 -9.90 -14.90
C ASN A 469 5.80 -9.11 -15.95
N THR A 470 4.47 -9.10 -15.82
CA THR A 470 3.59 -8.26 -16.63
C THR A 470 3.88 -6.78 -16.41
N LEU A 471 4.03 -6.37 -15.14
CA LEU A 471 4.43 -5.01 -14.78
C LEU A 471 5.77 -4.63 -15.41
N LEU A 472 6.81 -5.44 -15.21
CA LEU A 472 8.15 -5.22 -15.75
C LEU A 472 8.16 -5.12 -17.28
N THR A 473 7.44 -6.02 -17.95
CA THR A 473 7.30 -6.01 -19.42
C THR A 473 6.62 -4.72 -19.90
N THR A 474 5.58 -4.27 -19.19
CA THR A 474 4.86 -3.05 -19.51
C THR A 474 5.73 -1.81 -19.27
N GLN A 475 6.52 -1.77 -18.20
CA GLN A 475 7.50 -0.70 -17.95
C GLN A 475 8.52 -0.62 -19.07
N ILE A 476 9.11 -1.76 -19.46
CA ILE A 476 10.11 -1.81 -20.53
C ILE A 476 9.53 -1.32 -21.85
N TRP A 477 8.34 -1.79 -22.20
CA TRP A 477 7.67 -1.42 -23.43
C TRP A 477 7.33 0.08 -23.46
N LEU A 478 6.79 0.62 -22.36
CA LEU A 478 6.47 2.05 -22.27
C LEU A 478 7.73 2.91 -22.27
N ALA A 479 8.79 2.53 -21.54
CA ALA A 479 10.05 3.27 -21.52
C ALA A 479 10.63 3.41 -22.94
N MET A 480 10.72 2.31 -23.68
CA MET A 480 11.20 2.33 -25.08
C MET A 480 10.31 3.16 -26.01
N ARG A 481 9.04 3.37 -25.68
CA ARG A 481 8.11 4.13 -26.52
C ARG A 481 8.06 5.61 -26.17
N CYS A 482 8.25 5.92 -24.89
CA CYS A 482 8.25 7.27 -24.37
C CYS A 482 9.57 7.99 -24.62
N ASP A 483 10.68 7.26 -24.67
CA ASP A 483 11.98 7.82 -25.02
C ASP A 483 12.16 7.84 -26.54
N ASP A 484 12.45 9.01 -27.10
CA ASP A 484 12.75 9.20 -28.53
C ASP A 484 13.89 8.29 -29.04
N GLY A 485 14.73 7.79 -28.11
CA GLY A 485 15.84 6.88 -28.39
C GLY A 485 15.44 5.42 -28.60
N GLY A 486 14.18 5.03 -28.34
CA GLY A 486 13.72 3.65 -28.57
C GLY A 486 14.37 2.61 -27.66
N CYS A 487 15.07 3.03 -26.60
CA CYS A 487 15.85 2.17 -25.72
C CYS A 487 15.38 2.29 -24.27
N LEU A 488 15.74 1.29 -23.46
CA LEU A 488 15.59 1.41 -22.01
C LEU A 488 16.55 2.46 -21.46
N PRO A 489 16.26 3.06 -20.28
CA PRO A 489 17.19 3.95 -19.62
C PRO A 489 18.57 3.29 -19.55
N PRO A 490 19.63 3.95 -20.05
CA PRO A 490 20.94 3.32 -20.21
C PRO A 490 21.49 2.82 -18.87
N GLU A 491 21.11 3.46 -17.77
CA GLU A 491 21.49 3.06 -16.42
C GLU A 491 20.89 1.70 -16.04
N VAL A 492 19.67 1.36 -16.48
CA VAL A 492 19.07 0.04 -16.23
C VAL A 492 19.83 -1.03 -17.00
N LEU A 493 20.14 -0.79 -18.27
CA LEU A 493 20.88 -1.74 -19.11
C LEU A 493 22.31 -1.96 -18.60
N GLN A 494 23.01 -0.87 -18.25
CA GLN A 494 24.40 -0.94 -17.78
C GLN A 494 24.54 -1.59 -16.40
N GLN A 495 23.66 -1.25 -15.46
CA GLN A 495 23.80 -1.71 -14.07
C GLN A 495 23.03 -3.00 -13.76
N ALA A 496 21.94 -3.26 -14.49
CA ALA A 496 21.00 -4.34 -14.19
C ALA A 496 20.66 -5.21 -15.41
N GLY A 497 21.37 -5.10 -16.53
CA GLY A 497 21.06 -5.84 -17.76
C GLY A 497 21.05 -7.36 -17.59
N LEU A 498 22.01 -7.92 -16.83
CA LEU A 498 22.03 -9.36 -16.56
C LEU A 498 20.85 -9.80 -15.69
N GLN A 499 20.57 -9.03 -14.64
CA GLN A 499 19.45 -9.25 -13.73
C GLN A 499 18.13 -9.17 -14.48
N LEU A 500 18.00 -8.24 -15.43
CA LEU A 500 16.85 -8.10 -16.31
C LEU A 500 16.61 -9.36 -17.13
N LEU A 501 17.66 -9.91 -17.75
CA LEU A 501 17.57 -11.19 -18.47
C LEU A 501 17.15 -12.34 -17.55
N GLN A 502 17.70 -12.40 -16.34
CA GLN A 502 17.35 -13.43 -15.35
C GLN A 502 15.89 -13.32 -14.90
N ALA A 503 15.40 -12.11 -14.61
CA ALA A 503 14.03 -11.88 -14.20
C ALA A 503 13.05 -12.25 -15.33
N LEU A 504 13.31 -11.78 -16.55
CA LEU A 504 12.47 -12.11 -17.72
C LEU A 504 12.48 -13.61 -18.05
N ALA A 505 13.58 -14.32 -17.76
CA ALA A 505 13.66 -15.77 -17.88
C ALA A 505 12.96 -16.52 -16.73
N ALA A 506 12.67 -15.86 -15.61
CA ALA A 506 12.24 -16.54 -14.38
C ALA A 506 10.91 -17.30 -14.53
N PRO A 507 9.90 -16.81 -15.25
CA PRO A 507 8.69 -17.60 -15.49
C PRO A 507 8.93 -18.86 -16.34
N LEU A 508 9.92 -18.83 -17.24
CA LEU A 508 10.34 -20.02 -17.98
C LEU A 508 11.05 -21.02 -17.06
N LEU A 509 11.85 -20.54 -16.11
CA LEU A 509 12.48 -21.38 -15.07
C LEU A 509 11.42 -22.03 -14.18
N LEU A 510 10.42 -21.28 -13.73
CA LEU A 510 9.31 -21.82 -12.94
C LEU A 510 8.58 -22.92 -13.69
N ARG A 511 8.26 -22.70 -14.98
CA ARG A 511 7.61 -23.71 -15.83
C ARG A 511 8.41 -25.02 -15.90
N LYS A 512 9.75 -24.98 -15.88
CA LYS A 512 10.61 -26.17 -15.84
C LYS A 512 10.56 -26.87 -14.49
N LEU A 513 10.53 -26.10 -13.40
CA LEU A 513 10.58 -26.61 -12.03
C LEU A 513 9.26 -27.24 -11.57
N SER A 514 8.12 -26.74 -12.04
CA SER A 514 6.81 -27.16 -11.57
C SER A 514 6.11 -28.11 -12.55
N LYS A 515 6.10 -29.42 -12.24
CA LYS A 515 5.24 -30.38 -12.94
C LYS A 515 3.75 -30.05 -12.79
N SER A 516 3.37 -29.40 -11.67
CA SER A 516 2.01 -28.98 -11.33
C SER A 516 1.48 -27.82 -12.18
N TRP A 517 2.35 -26.99 -12.77
CA TRP A 517 1.91 -25.88 -13.62
C TRP A 517 1.28 -26.32 -14.95
N ARG A 518 1.31 -27.61 -15.30
CA ARG A 518 0.58 -28.09 -16.47
C ARG A 518 -0.93 -27.83 -16.39
N ALA A 519 -1.45 -27.59 -15.18
CA ALA A 519 -2.85 -27.21 -14.97
C ALA A 519 -3.10 -25.70 -15.17
N VAL A 520 -2.07 -24.85 -15.13
CA VAL A 520 -2.22 -23.45 -15.51
C VAL A 520 -2.38 -23.41 -17.03
N ASP A 521 -3.48 -22.85 -17.48
CA ASP A 521 -3.89 -22.86 -18.88
C ASP A 521 -2.75 -22.33 -19.77
N LYS A 522 -2.28 -23.17 -20.69
CA LYS A 522 -1.20 -22.81 -21.62
C LYS A 522 -1.61 -21.63 -22.50
N GLU A 523 -2.91 -21.48 -22.78
CA GLU A 523 -3.46 -20.37 -23.55
C GLU A 523 -3.33 -19.07 -22.75
N ALA A 524 -3.72 -19.07 -21.47
CA ALA A 524 -3.57 -17.91 -20.60
C ALA A 524 -2.08 -17.51 -20.45
N LEU A 525 -1.18 -18.48 -20.34
CA LEU A 525 0.27 -18.24 -20.34
C LEU A 525 0.76 -17.66 -21.66
N ALA A 526 0.33 -18.17 -22.82
CA ALA A 526 0.77 -17.66 -24.12
C ALA A 526 0.23 -16.25 -24.42
N GLU A 527 -0.99 -15.94 -23.98
CA GLU A 527 -1.58 -14.60 -24.13
C GLU A 527 -0.88 -13.56 -23.26
N HIS A 528 -0.49 -13.93 -22.04
CA HIS A 528 0.16 -12.99 -21.12
C HIS A 528 1.66 -12.89 -21.32
N PHE A 529 2.31 -13.99 -21.69
CA PHE A 529 3.69 -13.99 -22.14
C PHE A 529 3.70 -13.87 -23.65
N GLY A 530 3.47 -12.66 -24.15
CA GLY A 530 3.91 -12.28 -25.50
C GLY A 530 5.43 -12.41 -25.61
N GLY A 531 5.98 -13.63 -25.47
CA GLY A 531 7.40 -13.90 -25.28
C GLY A 531 8.22 -13.47 -26.48
N ALA A 532 7.61 -13.47 -27.66
CA ALA A 532 8.18 -12.83 -28.84
C ALA A 532 8.40 -11.32 -28.60
N GLN A 533 7.42 -10.61 -28.04
CA GLN A 533 7.54 -9.17 -27.73
C GLN A 533 8.56 -8.90 -26.61
N GLN A 534 8.66 -9.77 -25.61
CA GLN A 534 9.70 -9.67 -24.57
C GLN A 534 11.11 -9.82 -25.16
N LEU A 535 11.32 -10.79 -26.07
CA LEU A 535 12.60 -10.98 -26.74
C LEU A 535 12.91 -9.86 -27.74
N TYR A 536 11.90 -9.35 -28.46
CA TYR A 536 12.06 -8.19 -29.34
C TYR A 536 12.41 -6.91 -28.56
N ALA A 537 11.80 -6.70 -27.39
CA ALA A 537 12.12 -5.58 -26.50
C ALA A 537 13.56 -5.59 -26.01
N LEU A 538 14.14 -6.76 -25.76
CA LEU A 538 15.54 -6.90 -25.37
C LEU A 538 16.52 -6.76 -26.54
N ARG A 539 16.08 -7.09 -27.76
CA ARG A 539 16.93 -7.06 -28.95
C ARG A 539 17.24 -5.64 -29.42
N ALA A 540 16.25 -4.75 -29.38
CA ALA A 540 16.40 -3.35 -29.79
C ALA A 540 17.56 -2.60 -29.07
N PRO A 541 17.69 -2.65 -27.72
CA PRO A 541 18.80 -2.01 -27.03
C PRO A 541 20.15 -2.72 -27.22
N ALA A 542 20.17 -4.03 -27.46
CA ALA A 542 21.40 -4.79 -27.66
C ALA A 542 22.07 -4.51 -29.02
N GLU A 543 21.27 -4.16 -30.04
CA GLU A 543 21.78 -3.88 -31.38
C GLU A 543 22.39 -2.48 -31.51
N GLY A 544 22.23 -1.60 -30.49
CA GLY A 544 22.98 -0.35 -30.35
C GLY A 544 22.92 0.61 -31.54
N ALA A 545 21.98 0.40 -32.47
CA ALA A 545 21.87 1.21 -33.66
C ALA A 545 21.19 2.52 -33.27
N PRO A 546 21.92 3.66 -33.22
CA PRO A 546 21.25 4.95 -33.07
C PRO A 546 20.33 5.07 -34.27
N GLY A 547 19.02 5.02 -34.01
CA GLY A 547 18.02 5.21 -35.03
C GLY A 547 18.16 6.64 -35.56
N THR A 548 18.99 6.86 -36.57
CA THR A 548 18.80 7.96 -37.50
C THR A 548 17.52 7.67 -38.28
N PHE A 549 16.38 7.80 -37.60
CA PHE A 549 15.03 7.76 -38.14
C PHE A 549 14.71 9.06 -38.91
N GLY A 550 15.74 9.68 -39.50
CA GLY A 550 15.68 10.98 -40.16
C GLY A 550 15.48 10.93 -41.68
N GLY A 551 15.14 9.78 -42.28
CA GLY A 551 15.07 9.70 -43.74
C GLY A 551 14.25 8.58 -44.36
N LEU A 552 13.53 7.77 -43.57
CA LEU A 552 12.57 6.84 -44.18
C LEU A 552 11.24 7.59 -44.40
N PRO A 553 10.71 7.62 -45.63
CA PRO A 553 9.41 8.24 -45.89
C PRO A 553 8.36 7.59 -44.98
N ALA A 554 7.31 8.34 -44.65
CA ALA A 554 6.17 7.95 -43.81
C ALA A 554 5.33 6.76 -44.38
N ALA A 555 5.96 5.80 -45.03
CA ALA A 555 5.41 4.57 -45.54
C ALA A 555 5.25 3.59 -44.37
N ARG A 556 4.02 3.58 -43.84
CA ARG A 556 3.49 2.61 -42.87
C ARG A 556 4.26 2.59 -41.54
N ARG A 557 3.87 3.49 -40.62
CA ARG A 557 3.65 3.09 -39.22
C ARG A 557 2.90 1.76 -39.31
N ALA A 558 3.59 0.64 -39.07
CA ALA A 558 2.92 -0.63 -38.96
C ALA A 558 1.81 -0.40 -37.93
N THR A 559 0.56 -0.48 -38.37
CA THR A 559 -0.59 -0.54 -37.50
C THR A 559 -0.41 -1.82 -36.70
N TYR A 560 0.39 -1.75 -35.64
CA TYR A 560 0.35 -2.73 -34.58
C TYR A 560 -1.12 -2.81 -34.21
N PRO A 561 -1.73 -4.00 -34.23
CA PRO A 561 -3.12 -4.10 -33.83
C PRO A 561 -3.21 -3.43 -32.46
N PRO A 562 -4.14 -2.47 -32.25
CA PRO A 562 -4.44 -2.03 -30.91
C PRO A 562 -4.64 -3.30 -30.09
N TRP A 563 -4.09 -3.32 -28.88
CA TRP A 563 -4.27 -4.34 -27.86
C TRP A 563 -5.78 -4.54 -27.63
N LYS A 564 -6.46 -5.19 -28.57
CA LYS A 564 -7.76 -5.76 -28.34
C LYS A 564 -7.43 -6.95 -27.46
N LEU A 565 -7.37 -6.70 -26.14
CA LEU A 565 -7.75 -7.67 -25.13
C LEU A 565 -8.87 -8.48 -25.78
N HIS A 566 -8.58 -9.71 -26.17
CA HIS A 566 -9.57 -10.59 -26.76
C HIS A 566 -10.53 -10.92 -25.62
N THR A 567 -11.47 -10.02 -25.36
CA THR A 567 -12.66 -10.29 -24.57
C THR A 567 -13.39 -11.38 -25.34
N ARG A 568 -13.14 -12.65 -24.97
CA ARG A 568 -13.98 -13.78 -25.36
C ARG A 568 -15.40 -13.37 -24.97
N ARG A 569 -16.22 -13.02 -25.97
CA ARG A 569 -17.68 -13.07 -25.84
C ARG A 569 -18.01 -14.52 -25.49
N ARG A 570 -18.12 -14.83 -24.20
CA ARG A 570 -18.85 -16.01 -23.75
C ARG A 570 -20.32 -15.63 -23.91
N THR A 571 -20.87 -15.95 -25.08
CA THR A 571 -22.32 -16.10 -25.28
C THR A 571 -22.82 -17.30 -24.51
#